data_AF-L0DRH8-F1
#
_entry.id   AF-L0DRH8-F1
#
_cell.length_a   1.000
_cell.length_b   1.000
_cell.length_c   1.000
_cell.angle_alpha   90.00
_cell.angle_beta   90.00
_cell.angle_gamma   90.00
#
_symmetry.space_group_name_H-M   'P 1'
#
loop_
_entity.id
_entity.type
_entity.pdbx_description
1 polymer ?
#
loop_
_entity_poly.entity_id
_entity_poly.type
_entity_poly.pdbx_seq_one_letter_code
_entity_poly.pdbx_strand_id
1 'polypeptide(L)'
;MDYPPEIERMHQAVAQLPGVHSVCSGIDDLQGVTGDDLRTPERAHLPHGALRRTNGGLANEALIQFEFQLEPSVAAWRSLEFIAWFVRDRARGGESLQLRPFALPPEHGERAQLGETLRWHIDLFCPNAGDDLAPQLAKVADLAKGLELAIRLYGSRLDNGKPE
;
A
#
# COMPACT_ATOMS: atom_id res chain seq x y z
N MET A 1 -3.94 6.88 17.33
CA MET A 1 -2.99 5.75 17.48
C MET A 1 -1.65 6.29 17.06
N ASP A 2 -0.63 6.10 17.88
CA ASP A 2 0.74 6.39 17.47
C ASP A 2 1.25 5.15 16.73
N TYR A 3 1.71 5.35 15.50
CA TYR A 3 2.29 4.26 14.72
C TYR A 3 3.75 4.06 15.13
N PRO A 4 4.33 2.87 14.91
CA PRO A 4 5.77 2.69 15.01
C PRO A 4 6.51 3.71 14.11
N PRO A 5 7.68 4.24 14.52
CA PRO A 5 8.40 5.25 13.75
C PRO A 5 8.69 4.85 12.30
N GLU A 6 8.89 3.57 12.03
CA GLU A 6 9.14 3.02 10.69
C GLU A 6 7.91 3.19 9.78
N ILE A 7 6.72 2.93 10.33
CA ILE A 7 5.43 3.11 9.65
C ILE A 7 5.18 4.60 9.41
N GLU A 8 5.43 5.46 10.42
CA GLU A 8 5.28 6.91 10.26
C GLU A 8 6.21 7.47 9.20
N ARG A 9 7.45 6.98 9.13
CA ARG A 9 8.40 7.37 8.10
C ARG A 9 7.91 7.00 6.70
N MET A 10 7.35 5.80 6.54
CA MET A 10 6.72 5.40 5.28
C MET A 10 5.52 6.30 4.94
N HIS A 11 4.67 6.63 5.92
CA HIS A 11 3.57 7.58 5.73
C HIS A 11 4.07 8.93 5.23
N GLN A 12 5.12 9.48 5.87
CA GLN A 12 5.72 10.74 5.47
C GLN A 12 6.32 10.69 4.07
N ALA A 13 6.97 9.58 3.69
CA ALA A 13 7.53 9.41 2.36
C ALA A 13 6.45 9.38 1.27
N VAL A 14 5.34 8.66 1.51
CA VAL A 14 4.20 8.60 0.58
C VAL A 14 3.48 9.95 0.52
N ALA A 15 3.24 10.59 1.67
CA ALA A 15 2.53 11.87 1.76
C ALA A 15 3.27 13.05 1.09
N GLN A 16 4.58 12.93 0.86
CA GLN A 16 5.36 13.94 0.13
C GLN A 16 5.07 13.94 -1.38
N LEU A 17 4.45 12.90 -1.91
CA LEU A 17 4.17 12.80 -3.33
C LEU A 17 3.00 13.71 -3.73
N PRO A 18 3.12 14.48 -4.83
CA PRO A 18 2.05 15.37 -5.27
C PRO A 18 0.70 14.67 -5.42
N GLY A 19 -0.35 15.30 -4.88
CA GLY A 19 -1.73 14.80 -4.96
C GLY A 19 -2.09 13.71 -3.96
N VAL A 20 -1.16 13.22 -3.13
CA VAL A 20 -1.50 12.37 -1.99
C VAL A 20 -2.10 13.24 -0.88
N HIS A 21 -3.30 12.89 -0.42
CA HIS A 21 -3.99 13.66 0.63
C HIS A 21 -4.39 12.85 1.86
N SER A 22 -4.25 11.53 1.82
CA SER A 22 -4.34 10.69 3.01
C SER A 22 -3.44 9.47 2.89
N VAL A 23 -2.87 9.05 4.02
CA VAL A 23 -2.10 7.81 4.16
C VAL A 23 -2.44 7.21 5.52
N CYS A 24 -2.69 5.91 5.56
CA CYS A 24 -2.82 5.14 6.79
C CYS A 24 -2.23 3.74 6.60
N SER A 25 -2.15 2.98 7.68
CA SER A 25 -1.64 1.61 7.62
C SER A 25 -2.41 0.67 8.53
N GLY A 26 -2.45 -0.59 8.14
CA GLY A 26 -2.91 -1.70 8.96
C GLY A 26 -1.88 -2.82 9.01
N ILE A 27 -1.94 -3.62 10.07
CA ILE A 27 -1.22 -4.88 10.16
C ILE A 27 -2.27 -5.97 10.37
N ASP A 28 -2.36 -6.90 9.44
CA ASP A 28 -3.24 -8.06 9.53
C ASP A 28 -2.40 -9.32 9.77
N ASP A 29 -2.81 -10.12 10.74
CA ASP A 29 -2.36 -11.51 10.83
C ASP A 29 -3.09 -12.34 9.76
N LEU A 30 -2.32 -12.93 8.84
CA LEU A 30 -2.85 -13.80 7.80
C LEU A 30 -2.81 -15.27 8.20
N GLN A 31 -2.23 -15.62 9.35
CA GLN A 31 -2.19 -16.99 9.82
C GLN A 31 -3.60 -17.55 9.96
N GLY A 32 -3.84 -18.69 9.30
CA GLY A 32 -5.13 -19.38 9.34
C GLY A 32 -6.23 -18.72 8.51
N VAL A 33 -5.96 -17.58 7.84
CA VAL A 33 -6.89 -17.01 6.85
C VAL A 33 -6.95 -17.96 5.65
N THR A 34 -8.15 -18.40 5.30
CA THR A 34 -8.41 -19.32 4.19
C THR A 34 -9.05 -18.61 3.00
N GLY A 35 -9.12 -19.29 1.85
CA GLY A 35 -9.80 -18.78 0.66
C GLY A 35 -11.31 -18.52 0.83
N ASP A 36 -11.95 -19.15 1.81
CA ASP A 36 -13.37 -18.95 2.13
C ASP A 36 -13.59 -17.70 2.99
N ASP A 37 -12.67 -17.38 3.89
CA ASP A 37 -12.72 -16.15 4.71
C ASP A 37 -12.69 -14.89 3.84
N LEU A 38 -12.04 -14.96 2.68
CA LEU A 38 -11.99 -13.88 1.68
C LEU A 38 -13.34 -13.55 1.03
N ARG A 39 -14.43 -14.23 1.41
CA ARG A 39 -15.78 -13.92 0.93
C ARG A 39 -16.51 -12.94 1.87
N THR A 40 -15.92 -12.67 3.04
CA THR A 40 -16.51 -11.84 4.08
C THR A 40 -16.20 -10.35 3.86
N PRO A 41 -17.14 -9.42 4.09
CA PRO A 41 -16.91 -7.98 3.95
C PRO A 41 -15.76 -7.45 4.81
N GLU A 42 -15.54 -8.03 5.99
CA GLU A 42 -14.48 -7.65 6.94
C GLU A 42 -13.07 -7.93 6.40
N ARG A 43 -12.96 -8.77 5.37
CA ARG A 43 -11.71 -9.09 4.68
C ARG A 43 -11.60 -8.45 3.30
N ALA A 44 -12.53 -7.55 2.94
CA ALA A 44 -12.57 -6.90 1.63
C ALA A 44 -11.29 -6.11 1.30
N HIS A 45 -10.59 -5.59 2.30
CA HIS A 45 -9.33 -4.86 2.13
C HIS A 45 -8.14 -5.77 1.79
N LEU A 46 -8.23 -7.08 2.02
CA LEU A 46 -7.13 -8.01 1.79
C LEU A 46 -6.79 -8.19 0.30
N PRO A 47 -5.56 -8.61 -0.05
CA PRO A 47 -5.16 -8.87 -1.42
C PRO A 47 -5.68 -10.22 -1.95
N HIS A 48 -6.97 -10.27 -2.27
CA HIS A 48 -7.71 -11.48 -2.62
C HIS A 48 -7.03 -12.35 -3.68
N GLY A 49 -6.54 -11.75 -4.77
CA GLY A 49 -5.88 -12.49 -5.84
C GLY A 49 -4.58 -13.18 -5.40
N ALA A 50 -3.80 -12.51 -4.54
CA ALA A 50 -2.57 -13.08 -3.98
C ALA A 50 -2.90 -14.23 -3.04
N LEU A 51 -3.81 -14.01 -2.08
CA LEU A 51 -4.20 -15.02 -1.09
C LEU A 51 -4.88 -16.23 -1.72
N ARG A 52 -5.68 -16.06 -2.79
CA ARG A 52 -6.28 -17.21 -3.50
C ARG A 52 -5.26 -18.12 -4.15
N ARG A 53 -4.12 -17.60 -4.61
CA ARG A 53 -3.05 -18.42 -5.20
C ARG A 53 -2.35 -19.31 -4.18
N THR A 54 -2.31 -18.88 -2.92
CA THR A 54 -1.71 -19.60 -1.79
C THR A 54 -2.74 -20.34 -0.94
N ASN A 55 -4.01 -20.36 -1.37
CA ASN A 55 -5.14 -20.89 -0.62
C ASN A 55 -5.32 -20.27 0.79
N GLY A 56 -4.97 -18.99 0.94
CA GLY A 56 -4.96 -18.30 2.23
C GLY A 56 -3.66 -17.58 2.52
N GLY A 57 -3.49 -17.16 3.76
CA GLY A 57 -2.21 -16.68 4.28
C GLY A 57 -1.22 -17.83 4.50
N LEU A 58 0.07 -17.54 4.38
CA LEU A 58 1.12 -18.49 4.73
C LEU A 58 1.27 -18.61 6.25
N ALA A 59 1.97 -19.65 6.71
CA ALA A 59 2.22 -19.85 8.13
C ALA A 59 3.03 -18.68 8.71
N ASN A 60 2.54 -18.12 9.83
CA ASN A 60 3.13 -16.96 10.51
C ASN A 60 3.35 -15.79 9.55
N GLU A 61 2.44 -15.56 8.60
CA GLU A 61 2.54 -14.44 7.67
C GLU A 61 1.72 -13.27 8.19
N ALA A 62 2.38 -12.11 8.32
CA ALA A 62 1.68 -10.85 8.52
C ALA A 62 1.57 -10.10 7.19
N LEU A 63 0.53 -9.29 7.07
CA LEU A 63 0.40 -8.29 6.02
C LEU A 63 0.53 -6.92 6.64
N ILE A 64 1.57 -6.18 6.25
CA ILE A 64 1.64 -4.74 6.52
C ILE A 64 1.11 -4.04 5.28
N GLN A 65 0.04 -3.27 5.43
CA GLN A 65 -0.62 -2.58 4.34
C GLN A 65 -0.55 -1.08 4.55
N PHE A 66 -0.12 -0.34 3.52
CA PHE A 66 -0.24 1.11 3.47
C PHE A 66 -1.34 1.47 2.48
N GLU A 67 -2.35 2.16 2.95
CA GLU A 67 -3.43 2.69 2.13
C GLU A 67 -3.21 4.19 1.94
N PHE A 68 -3.36 4.67 0.71
CA PHE A 68 -3.32 6.09 0.41
C PHE A 68 -4.37 6.48 -0.61
N GLN A 69 -4.74 7.76 -0.59
CA GLN A 69 -5.66 8.36 -1.54
C GLN A 69 -5.00 9.47 -2.34
N LEU A 70 -5.48 9.61 -3.57
CA LEU A 70 -4.98 10.55 -4.55
C LEU A 70 -6.12 11.47 -4.99
N GLU A 71 -5.83 12.76 -5.07
CA GLU A 71 -6.72 13.71 -5.73
C GLU A 71 -6.76 13.40 -7.23
N PRO A 72 -7.89 13.58 -7.92
CA PRO A 72 -8.01 13.29 -9.35
C PRO A 72 -7.31 14.38 -10.20
N SER A 73 -5.97 14.39 -10.20
CA SER A 73 -5.14 15.38 -10.90
C SER A 73 -4.00 14.74 -11.70
N VAL A 74 -3.48 15.47 -12.69
CA VAL A 74 -2.32 15.02 -13.50
C VAL A 74 -1.10 14.75 -12.63
N ALA A 75 -0.85 15.58 -11.60
CA ALA A 75 0.25 15.39 -10.68
C ALA A 75 0.10 14.10 -9.87
N ALA A 76 -1.12 13.81 -9.40
CA ALA A 76 -1.42 12.59 -8.66
C ALA A 76 -1.23 11.32 -9.51
N TRP A 77 -1.60 11.36 -10.79
CA TRP A 77 -1.38 10.23 -11.69
C TRP A 77 0.11 9.97 -11.94
N ARG A 78 0.93 11.02 -12.03
CA ARG A 78 2.39 10.88 -12.10
C ARG A 78 2.98 10.31 -10.81
N SER A 79 2.49 10.75 -9.66
CA SER A 79 2.84 10.16 -8.36
C SER A 79 2.49 8.68 -8.29
N LEU A 80 1.31 8.30 -8.78
CA LEU A 80 0.91 6.90 -8.85
C LEU A 80 1.84 6.08 -9.76
N GLU A 81 2.17 6.59 -10.94
CA GLU A 81 3.11 5.94 -11.87
C GLU A 81 4.48 5.77 -11.21
N PHE A 82 4.94 6.79 -10.48
CA PHE A 82 6.19 6.75 -9.74
C PHE A 82 6.19 5.68 -8.64
N ILE A 83 5.14 5.60 -7.82
CA ILE A 83 4.98 4.54 -6.81
C ILE A 83 4.91 3.17 -7.49
N ALA A 84 4.15 3.04 -8.57
CA ALA A 84 4.01 1.77 -9.30
C ALA A 84 5.36 1.28 -9.83
N TRP A 85 6.17 2.17 -10.40
CA TRP A 85 7.54 1.85 -10.80
C TRP A 85 8.39 1.41 -9.61
N PHE A 86 8.38 2.17 -8.50
CA PHE A 86 9.18 1.89 -7.32
C PHE A 86 8.81 0.52 -6.71
N VAL A 87 7.53 0.28 -6.46
CA VAL A 87 7.02 -1.00 -5.92
C VAL A 87 7.40 -2.15 -6.83
N ARG A 88 7.21 -2.01 -8.14
CA ARG A 88 7.59 -3.04 -9.12
C ARG A 88 9.08 -3.34 -9.09
N ASP A 89 9.94 -2.32 -8.98
CA ASP A 89 11.39 -2.52 -8.96
C ASP A 89 11.85 -3.23 -7.68
N ARG A 90 11.28 -2.86 -6.52
CA ARG A 90 11.49 -3.56 -5.24
C ARG A 90 11.02 -5.02 -5.31
N ALA A 91 9.84 -5.27 -5.88
CA ALA A 91 9.31 -6.62 -6.04
C ALA A 91 10.19 -7.47 -6.98
N ARG A 92 10.70 -6.89 -8.07
CA ARG A 92 11.70 -7.54 -8.95
C ARG A 92 13.01 -7.84 -8.23
N GLY A 93 13.36 -7.03 -7.22
CA GLY A 93 14.48 -7.25 -6.31
C GLY A 93 14.30 -8.40 -5.32
N GLY A 94 13.11 -9.03 -5.28
CA GLY A 94 12.82 -10.20 -4.46
C GLY A 94 11.98 -9.92 -3.22
N GLU A 95 11.59 -8.68 -2.97
CA GLU A 95 10.64 -8.37 -1.90
C GLU A 95 9.22 -8.80 -2.25
N SER A 96 8.51 -9.33 -1.25
CA SER A 96 7.11 -9.72 -1.39
C SER A 96 6.20 -8.51 -1.17
N LEU A 97 6.17 -7.59 -2.14
CA LEU A 97 5.26 -6.45 -2.14
C LEU A 97 4.47 -6.31 -3.44
N GLN A 98 3.35 -5.60 -3.38
CA GLN A 98 2.57 -5.20 -4.55
C GLN A 98 1.90 -3.84 -4.33
N LEU A 99 1.51 -3.21 -5.43
CA LEU A 99 0.62 -2.05 -5.45
C LEU A 99 -0.69 -2.48 -6.12
N ARG A 100 -1.83 -2.12 -5.53
CA ARG A 100 -3.13 -2.40 -6.14
C ARG A 100 -4.17 -1.32 -5.85
N PRO A 101 -5.17 -1.14 -6.72
CA PRO A 101 -6.33 -0.33 -6.40
C PRO A 101 -7.26 -1.05 -5.39
N PHE A 102 -8.00 -0.25 -4.63
CA PHE A 102 -9.11 -0.66 -3.79
C PHE A 102 -10.25 0.34 -3.93
N ALA A 103 -11.49 -0.12 -4.01
CA ALA A 103 -12.66 0.73 -4.04
C ALA A 103 -13.86 -0.02 -3.46
N LEU A 104 -14.84 0.74 -2.96
CA LEU A 104 -16.12 0.18 -2.53
C LEU A 104 -17.04 -0.05 -3.75
N PRO A 105 -18.14 -0.82 -3.58
CA PRO A 105 -19.14 -0.97 -4.64
C PRO A 105 -19.62 0.38 -5.19
N PRO A 106 -20.04 0.46 -6.46
CA PRO A 106 -20.51 1.71 -7.07
C PRO A 106 -21.64 2.40 -6.32
N GLU A 107 -22.45 1.64 -5.57
CA GLU A 107 -23.61 2.12 -4.81
C GLU A 107 -23.66 1.46 -3.41
N HIS A 108 -24.19 2.18 -2.43
CA HIS A 108 -24.53 1.66 -1.11
C HIS A 108 -25.84 2.28 -0.62
N GLY A 109 -26.90 1.47 -0.52
CA GLY A 109 -28.26 1.99 -0.36
C GLY A 109 -28.65 2.84 -1.56
N GLU A 110 -29.10 4.07 -1.31
CA GLU A 110 -29.49 5.04 -2.37
C GLU A 110 -28.33 5.96 -2.80
N ARG A 111 -27.12 5.80 -2.25
CA ARG A 111 -25.97 6.67 -2.53
C ARG A 111 -25.05 6.08 -3.59
N ALA A 112 -24.79 6.86 -4.63
CA ALA A 112 -23.68 6.62 -5.56
C ALA A 112 -22.33 6.94 -4.88
N GLN A 113 -21.34 6.06 -5.07
CA GLN A 113 -20.02 6.13 -4.41
C GLN A 113 -18.84 6.28 -5.39
N LEU A 114 -19.10 6.17 -6.70
CA LEU A 114 -18.06 6.29 -7.71
C LEU A 114 -17.39 7.67 -7.65
N GLY A 115 -16.06 7.69 -7.73
CA GLY A 115 -15.25 8.91 -7.63
C GLY A 115 -14.83 9.27 -6.20
N GLU A 116 -15.42 8.66 -5.17
CA GLU A 116 -15.14 9.00 -3.77
C GLU A 116 -14.35 7.93 -3.01
N THR A 117 -14.35 6.69 -3.50
CA THR A 117 -13.89 5.53 -2.72
C THR A 117 -12.60 4.90 -3.23
N LEU A 118 -12.02 5.41 -4.32
CA LEU A 118 -10.78 4.88 -4.86
C LEU A 118 -9.62 5.14 -3.91
N ARG A 119 -8.91 4.07 -3.56
CA ARG A 119 -7.69 4.06 -2.76
C ARG A 119 -6.65 3.17 -3.43
N TRP A 120 -5.42 3.28 -2.96
CA TRP A 120 -4.29 2.49 -3.43
C TRP A 120 -3.60 1.85 -2.25
N HIS A 121 -3.35 0.55 -2.34
CA HIS A 121 -2.72 -0.23 -1.29
C HIS A 121 -1.32 -0.65 -1.73
N ILE A 122 -0.32 -0.37 -0.90
CA ILE A 122 0.98 -1.04 -0.94
C ILE A 122 0.91 -2.16 0.10
N ASP A 123 0.86 -3.40 -0.37
CA ASP A 123 0.85 -4.57 0.51
C ASP A 123 2.27 -5.12 0.63
N LEU A 124 2.73 -5.34 1.85
CA LEU A 124 3.98 -6.03 2.17
C LEU A 124 3.66 -7.35 2.88
N PHE A 125 3.92 -8.46 2.19
CA PHE A 125 3.78 -9.80 2.75
C PHE A 125 5.02 -10.15 3.57
N CYS A 126 4.80 -10.42 4.84
CA CYS A 126 5.84 -10.61 5.83
C CYS A 126 5.82 -12.06 6.36
N PRO A 127 6.50 -13.00 5.70
CA PRO A 127 6.58 -14.37 6.18
C PRO A 127 7.36 -14.43 7.50
N ASN A 128 7.02 -15.40 8.34
CA ASN A 128 7.64 -15.63 9.65
C ASN A 128 7.59 -14.39 10.56
N ALA A 129 6.51 -13.61 10.48
CA ALA A 129 6.11 -12.69 11.53
C ALA A 129 5.63 -13.52 12.72
N GLY A 130 6.55 -13.86 13.62
CA GLY A 130 6.18 -14.39 14.93
C GLY A 130 5.60 -13.28 15.81
N ASP A 131 5.72 -13.43 17.12
CA ASP A 131 5.23 -12.43 18.08
C ASP A 131 6.02 -11.10 18.04
N ASP A 132 7.20 -11.10 17.42
CA ASP A 132 8.05 -9.92 17.25
C ASP A 132 8.00 -9.40 15.80
N LEU A 133 7.44 -8.19 15.64
CA LEU A 133 7.35 -7.49 14.36
C LEU A 133 8.59 -6.65 14.03
N ALA A 134 9.59 -6.57 14.91
CA ALA A 134 10.79 -5.76 14.67
C ALA A 134 11.50 -6.07 13.32
N PRO A 135 11.66 -7.34 12.89
CA PRO A 135 12.23 -7.63 11.58
C PRO A 135 11.39 -7.09 10.41
N GLN A 136 10.07 -7.07 10.56
CA GLN A 136 9.11 -6.58 9.57
C GLN A 136 9.12 -5.04 9.54
N LEU A 137 9.17 -4.40 10.70
CA LEU A 137 9.34 -2.94 10.80
C LEU A 137 10.68 -2.48 10.22
N ALA A 138 11.75 -3.24 10.40
CA ALA A 138 13.03 -2.94 9.74
C ALA A 138 12.93 -2.97 8.21
N LYS A 139 12.14 -3.89 7.63
CA LYS A 139 11.85 -3.91 6.19
C LYS A 139 11.05 -2.68 5.77
N VAL A 140 10.06 -2.25 6.56
CA VAL A 140 9.33 -1.00 6.32
C VAL A 140 10.28 0.19 6.32
N ALA A 141 11.20 0.27 7.29
CA ALA A 141 12.18 1.36 7.36
C ALA A 141 13.09 1.41 6.12
N ASP A 142 13.54 0.25 5.63
CA ASP A 142 14.32 0.15 4.39
C ASP A 142 13.51 0.59 3.18
N LEU A 143 12.24 0.15 3.08
CA LEU A 143 11.34 0.55 2.00
C LEU A 143 11.10 2.06 1.99
N ALA A 144 10.84 2.65 3.17
CA ALA A 144 10.66 4.09 3.33
C ALA A 144 11.91 4.87 2.92
N LYS A 145 13.09 4.43 3.38
CA LYS A 145 14.38 5.02 2.99
C LYS A 145 14.62 4.92 1.48
N GLY A 146 14.25 3.79 0.87
CA GLY A 146 14.33 3.58 -0.57
C GLY A 146 13.43 4.55 -1.33
N LEU A 147 12.18 4.74 -0.88
CA LEU A 147 11.23 5.65 -1.49
C LEU A 147 11.70 7.11 -1.35
N GLU A 148 12.16 7.53 -0.17
CA GLU A 148 12.74 8.86 0.06
C GLU A 148 13.93 9.13 -0.87
N LEU A 149 14.81 8.15 -1.06
CA LEU A 149 15.94 8.27 -1.97
C LEU A 149 15.44 8.42 -3.41
N ALA A 150 14.47 7.62 -3.82
CA ALA A 150 13.89 7.70 -5.15
C ALA A 150 13.24 9.07 -5.39
N ILE A 151 12.47 9.59 -4.42
CA ILE A 151 11.88 10.94 -4.47
C ILE A 151 12.97 11.99 -4.61
N ARG A 152 14.06 11.89 -3.85
CA ARG A 152 15.18 12.84 -3.96
C ARG A 152 15.83 12.83 -5.34
N LEU A 153 15.99 11.66 -5.95
CA LEU A 153 16.67 11.50 -7.24
C LEU A 153 15.78 11.88 -8.43
N TYR A 154 14.48 11.61 -8.34
CA TYR A 154 13.56 11.66 -9.48
C TYR A 154 12.36 12.59 -9.28
N GLY A 155 12.16 13.13 -8.08
CA GLY A 155 10.98 13.92 -7.72
C GLY A 155 10.78 15.18 -8.57
N SER A 156 11.85 15.76 -9.12
CA SER A 156 11.76 16.88 -10.08
C SER A 156 10.97 16.54 -11.35
N ARG A 157 10.75 15.25 -11.65
CA ARG A 157 9.93 14.81 -12.78
C ARG A 157 8.43 14.81 -12.48
N LEU A 158 8.04 14.89 -11.20
CA LEU A 158 6.64 14.90 -10.78
C LEU A 158 5.97 16.27 -11.01
N ASP A 159 6.75 17.35 -10.88
CA ASP A 159 6.26 18.75 -10.89
C ASP A 159 6.21 19.44 -12.26
N ASN A 160 6.45 18.74 -13.37
CA ASN A 160 6.53 19.37 -14.71
C ASN A 160 5.15 19.75 -15.28
N GLY A 161 4.43 20.61 -14.57
CA GLY A 161 3.13 21.18 -14.91
C GLY A 161 3.12 22.71 -14.92
N LYS A 162 4.28 23.37 -14.97
CA LYS A 162 4.35 24.78 -15.39
C LYS A 162 4.84 24.83 -16.84
N PRO A 163 3.99 25.23 -17.80
CA PRO A 163 4.51 25.80 -19.04
C PRO A 163 5.29 27.07 -18.65
N GLU A 164 6.50 27.22 -19.17
CA GLU A 164 7.09 28.55 -19.36
C GLU A 164 6.27 29.35 -20.39
#